data_AF-A0A366C3K2-F1
#
_entry.id   AF-A0A366C3K2-F1
#
_cell.length_a   1.000
_cell.length_b   1.000
_cell.length_c   1.000
_cell.angle_alpha   90.00
_cell.angle_beta   90.00
_cell.angle_gamma   90.00
#
_symmetry.space_group_name_H-M   'P 1'
#
loop_
_entity.id
_entity.type
_entity.pdbx_description
1 polymer ?
#
loop_
_entity_poly.entity_id
_entity_poly.type
_entity_poly.pdbx_seq_one_letter_code
_entity_poly.pdbx_strand_id
1 'polypeptide(L)'
;MPDPASDTAKIMARIEALVMTAAVNAANTGGDHATAATDLMCAFVLISMRMGTPPEEAIEISSQNAIAACRDFWGQTGRKLDA
;
A
#
# COMPACT_ATOMS: atom_id res chain seq x y z
N MET A 1 21.89 -17.35 -2.70
CA MET A 1 20.55 -16.79 -3.01
C MET A 1 20.10 -15.96 -1.83
N PRO A 2 19.49 -14.78 -2.02
CA PRO A 2 18.86 -14.06 -0.92
C PRO A 2 17.75 -14.91 -0.30
N ASP A 3 17.59 -14.83 1.01
CA ASP A 3 16.53 -15.50 1.76
C ASP A 3 15.17 -14.86 1.41
N PRO A 4 14.19 -15.63 0.89
CA PRO A 4 12.85 -15.12 0.58
C PRO A 4 12.16 -14.43 1.76
N ALA A 5 12.41 -14.88 3.00
CA ALA A 5 11.85 -14.24 4.19
C ALA A 5 12.46 -12.86 4.44
N SER A 6 13.75 -12.68 4.13
CA SER A 6 14.44 -11.39 4.22
C SER A 6 13.89 -10.36 3.22
N ASP A 7 13.49 -10.80 2.02
CA ASP A 7 12.96 -9.91 1.01
C ASP A 7 11.53 -9.46 1.31
N THR A 8 10.69 -10.34 1.84
CA THR A 8 9.36 -9.97 2.36
C THR A 8 9.46 -8.94 3.48
N ALA A 9 10.37 -9.13 4.45
CA ALA A 9 10.57 -8.19 5.55
C ALA A 9 10.98 -6.78 5.05
N LYS A 10 11.88 -6.71 4.05
CA LYS A 10 12.27 -5.43 3.43
C LYS A 10 11.11 -4.77 2.69
N ILE A 11 10.29 -5.55 1.99
CA ILE A 11 9.10 -5.04 1.30
C ILE A 11 8.15 -4.40 2.32
N MET A 12 7.85 -5.11 3.42
CA MET A 12 6.98 -4.61 4.49
C MET A 12 7.51 -3.33 5.13
N ALA A 13 8.81 -3.30 5.47
CA ALA A 13 9.44 -2.11 6.05
C ALA A 13 9.33 -0.87 5.15
N ARG A 14 9.47 -1.04 3.82
CA ARG A 14 9.28 0.07 2.86
C ARG A 14 7.82 0.54 2.80
N ILE A 15 6.86 -0.39 2.81
CA ILE A 15 5.43 -0.06 2.78
C ILE A 15 5.05 0.70 4.06
N GLU A 16 5.52 0.24 5.23
CA GLU A 16 5.26 0.90 6.51
C GLU A 16 5.79 2.33 6.55
N ALA A 17 7.02 2.56 6.05
CA ALA A 17 7.57 3.91 5.96
C ALA A 17 6.72 4.85 5.08
N LEU A 18 6.17 4.35 3.97
CA LEU A 18 5.27 5.11 3.10
C LEU A 18 3.93 5.41 3.79
N VAL A 19 3.36 4.44 4.50
CA VAL A 19 2.12 4.62 5.27
C VAL A 19 2.30 5.70 6.35
N MET A 20 3.39 5.62 7.11
CA MET A 20 3.70 6.61 8.15
C MET A 20 3.90 8.01 7.56
N THR A 21 4.60 8.12 6.43
CA THR A 21 4.82 9.41 5.75
C THR A 21 3.51 10.01 5.26
N ALA A 22 2.64 9.21 4.64
CA ALA A 22 1.33 9.68 4.18
C ALA A 22 0.43 10.13 5.34
N ALA A 23 0.43 9.39 6.45
CA ALA A 23 -0.32 9.77 7.65
C ALA A 23 0.16 11.11 8.23
N VAL A 24 1.48 11.31 8.30
CA VAL A 24 2.07 12.59 8.73
C VAL A 24 1.69 13.72 7.79
N ASN A 25 1.76 13.50 6.47
CA ASN A 25 1.41 14.52 5.48
C ASN A 25 -0.06 14.92 5.57
N ALA A 26 -0.97 13.95 5.69
CA ALA A 26 -2.40 14.22 5.86
C ALA A 26 -2.66 15.03 7.14
N ALA A 27 -2.05 14.64 8.26
CA ALA A 27 -2.20 15.39 9.52
C ALA A 27 -1.70 16.84 9.40
N ASN A 28 -0.59 17.06 8.70
CA ASN A 28 -0.01 18.39 8.49
C ASN A 28 -0.86 19.30 7.58
N THR A 29 -1.73 18.73 6.76
CA THR A 29 -2.62 19.47 5.85
C THR A 29 -4.07 19.54 6.35
N GLY A 30 -4.34 19.07 7.58
CA GLY A 30 -5.68 19.05 8.18
C GLY A 30 -6.56 17.89 7.71
N GLY A 31 -5.99 16.91 7.01
CA GLY A 31 -6.63 15.65 6.66
C GLY A 31 -6.54 14.60 7.76
N ASP A 32 -7.13 13.43 7.47
CA ASP A 32 -7.21 12.28 8.36
C ASP A 32 -6.60 11.01 7.73
N HIS A 33 -6.81 9.85 8.36
CA HIS A 33 -6.33 8.57 7.83
C HIS A 33 -6.96 8.20 6.47
N ALA A 34 -8.20 8.63 6.19
CA ALA A 34 -8.83 8.40 4.89
C ALA A 34 -8.17 9.24 3.79
N THR A 35 -7.78 10.48 4.13
CA THR A 35 -6.98 11.36 3.27
C THR A 35 -5.64 10.71 2.94
N ALA A 36 -4.91 10.24 3.96
CA ALA A 36 -3.63 9.55 3.78
C ALA A 36 -3.73 8.30 2.87
N ALA A 37 -4.77 7.48 3.05
CA ALA A 37 -5.01 6.31 2.21
C ALA A 37 -5.30 6.70 0.75
N THR A 38 -6.06 7.78 0.55
CA THR A 38 -6.37 8.31 -0.78
C THR A 38 -5.11 8.84 -1.47
N ASP A 39 -4.26 9.58 -0.75
CA ASP A 39 -3.00 10.10 -1.29
C ASP A 39 -2.06 8.97 -1.74
N LEU A 40 -1.97 7.88 -0.97
CA LEU A 40 -1.20 6.70 -1.35
C LEU A 40 -1.73 6.03 -2.63
N MET A 41 -3.06 5.94 -2.76
CA MET A 41 -3.69 5.41 -3.97
C MET A 41 -3.40 6.29 -5.20
N CYS A 42 -3.55 7.61 -5.06
CA CYS A 42 -3.23 8.57 -6.11
C CYS A 42 -1.74 8.51 -6.50
N ALA A 43 -0.84 8.46 -5.52
CA ALA A 43 0.60 8.34 -5.76
C ALA A 43 0.95 7.07 -6.53
N PHE A 44 0.34 5.93 -6.18
CA PHE A 44 0.49 4.68 -6.93
C PHE A 44 0.08 4.82 -8.40
N VAL A 45 -1.11 5.37 -8.66
CA VAL A 45 -1.61 5.54 -10.04
C VAL A 45 -0.69 6.47 -10.83
N LEU A 46 -0.25 7.58 -10.24
CA LEU A 46 0.67 8.53 -10.88
C LEU A 46 2.03 7.91 -11.21
N ILE A 47 2.58 7.05 -10.32
CA ILE A 47 3.82 6.31 -10.59
C ILE A 47 3.63 5.38 -11.79
N SER A 48 2.52 4.64 -11.86
CA SER A 48 2.23 3.72 -12.96
C SER A 48 2.04 4.46 -14.28
N MET A 49 1.31 5.58 -14.27
CA MET A 49 1.14 6.45 -15.42
C MET A 49 2.46 7.01 -15.93
N ARG A 50 3.38 7.38 -15.02
CA ARG A 50 4.73 7.84 -15.40
C ARG A 50 5.53 6.78 -16.15
N MET A 51 5.20 5.50 -15.98
CA MET A 51 5.82 4.37 -16.68
C MET A 51 5.06 3.95 -17.94
N GLY A 52 3.99 4.66 -18.31
CA GLY A 52 3.20 4.42 -19.53
C GLY A 52 1.97 3.54 -19.34
N THR A 53 1.64 3.13 -18.11
CA THR A 53 0.43 2.35 -17.83
C THR A 53 -0.81 3.26 -17.76
N PRO A 54 -1.90 2.96 -18.47
CA PRO A 54 -3.17 3.67 -18.32
C PRO A 54 -3.68 3.62 -16.86
N PRO A 55 -4.35 4.68 -16.38
CA PRO A 55 -4.78 4.76 -14.98
C PRO A 55 -5.75 3.64 -14.59
N GLU A 56 -6.67 3.25 -15.48
CA GLU A 56 -7.66 2.20 -15.24
C GLU A 56 -6.98 0.84 -15.01
N GLU A 57 -5.99 0.51 -15.85
CA GLU A 57 -5.20 -0.71 -15.76
C GLU A 57 -4.36 -0.74 -14.47
N ALA A 58 -3.77 0.40 -14.10
CA ALA A 58 -3.02 0.53 -12.85
C ALA A 58 -3.93 0.26 -11.63
N ILE A 59 -5.13 0.85 -11.61
CA ILE A 59 -6.11 0.66 -10.53
C ILE A 59 -6.52 -0.81 -10.43
N GLU A 60 -6.80 -1.46 -11.56
CA GLU A 60 -7.21 -2.87 -11.60
C GLU A 60 -6.13 -3.79 -11.01
N ILE A 61 -4.90 -3.69 -11.49
CA ILE A 61 -3.78 -4.51 -11.03
C ILE A 61 -3.51 -4.29 -9.54
N SER A 62 -3.54 -3.04 -9.07
CA SER A 62 -3.35 -2.76 -7.65
C SER A 62 -4.48 -3.26 -6.77
N SER A 63 -5.72 -3.16 -7.22
CA SER A 63 -6.86 -3.65 -6.45
C SER A 63 -6.77 -5.17 -6.21
N GLN A 64 -6.37 -5.93 -7.23
CA GLN A 64 -6.18 -7.37 -7.11
C GLN A 64 -5.07 -7.73 -6.08
N ASN A 65 -3.92 -7.04 -6.17
CA ASN A 65 -2.81 -7.26 -5.25
C ASN A 65 -3.10 -6.79 -3.83
N ALA A 66 -3.78 -5.65 -3.66
CA ALA A 66 -4.19 -5.13 -2.36
C ALA A 66 -5.16 -6.07 -1.64
N ILE A 67 -6.13 -6.65 -2.37
CA ILE A 67 -7.06 -7.64 -1.81
C ILE A 67 -6.30 -8.89 -1.34
N ALA A 68 -5.36 -9.38 -2.14
CA ALA A 68 -4.54 -10.53 -1.76
C ALA A 68 -3.71 -10.23 -0.51
N ALA A 69 -2.99 -9.11 -0.49
CA ALA A 69 -2.17 -8.69 0.66
C ALA A 69 -3.01 -8.48 1.93
N CYS A 70 -4.17 -7.84 1.84
CA CYS A 70 -5.06 -7.66 2.98
C CYS A 70 -5.64 -8.98 3.49
N ARG A 71 -5.94 -9.95 2.61
CA ARG A 71 -6.35 -11.30 3.02
C ARG A 71 -5.23 -12.05 3.73
N ASP A 72 -4.00 -11.93 3.25
CA ASP A 72 -2.85 -12.57 3.87
C ASP A 72 -2.52 -11.92 5.22
N PHE A 73 -2.78 -10.62 5.39
CA PHE A 73 -2.45 -9.90 6.63
C PHE A 73 -3.57 -9.95 7.70
N TRP A 74 -4.84 -9.93 7.30
CA TRP A 74 -6.02 -9.98 8.19
C TRP A 74 -6.76 -11.33 8.20
N GLY A 75 -6.25 -12.34 7.49
CA GLY A 75 -6.91 -13.63 7.32
C GLY A 75 -8.30 -13.53 6.66
N GLN A 76 -9.00 -14.66 6.54
CA GLN A 76 -10.38 -14.68 6.02
C GLN A 76 -11.42 -14.11 6.99
N THR A 77 -11.06 -13.90 8.26
CA THR A 77 -11.95 -13.46 9.33
C THR A 77 -11.85 -11.97 9.66
N GLY A 78 -10.97 -11.23 8.97
CA GLY A 78 -10.81 -9.79 9.17
C GLY A 78 -10.08 -9.43 10.48
N ARG A 79 -9.24 -10.32 11.01
CA ARG A 79 -8.42 -10.09 12.21
C ARG A 79 -6.94 -10.17 11.87
N LYS A 80 -6.15 -9.21 12.35
CA LYS A 80 -4.70 -9.19 12.19
C LYS A 80 -4.12 -10.54 12.65
N LEU A 81 -3.31 -11.22 11.83
CA LEU A 81 -2.81 -12.56 12.14
C LEU A 81 -1.84 -12.61 13.34
N ASP A 82 -1.33 -11.46 13.77
CA ASP A 82 -0.40 -11.27 14.88
C ASP A 82 -1.00 -10.48 16.07
N ALA A 83 -2.34 -10.32 16.12
CA ALA A 83 -3.06 -9.66 17.22
C ALA A 83 -3.65 -10.65 18.24
#